data_AF-A0A5N0VBV0-F1
#
_entry.id   AF-A0A5N0VBV0-F1
#
_cell.length_a   1.000
_cell.length_b   1.000
_cell.length_c   1.000
_cell.angle_alpha   90.00
_cell.angle_beta   90.00
_cell.angle_gamma   90.00
#
_symmetry.space_group_name_H-M   'P 1'
#
loop_
_entity.id
_entity.type
_entity.pdbx_description
1 polymer ?
#
loop_
_entity_poly.entity_id
_entity_poly.type
_entity_poly.pdbx_seq_one_letter_code
_entity_poly.pdbx_strand_id
1 'polypeptide(L)'
;MAFHTSRSRAPVRTRRNGRAAGRTAPRVARFSRRSRRRARRRAAPDSRLRRGFPRVRRSGASHRFASPDTPAQALHGDAHASNLLMTPDGPRWLDFEDTWHGPVAWDVACLAMRSPESLRGYPDPPDEDLLAAYSRLRRLFAACWQFVVARRFPERLAGAREAVDEYFRLS
;
A
#
# COMPACT_ATOMS: atom_id res chain seq x y z
N MET A 1 -45.15 53.91 -25.99
CA MET A 1 -45.02 54.38 -24.59
C MET A 1 -43.54 54.60 -24.31
N ALA A 2 -43.20 55.84 -23.93
CA ALA A 2 -42.02 56.39 -23.25
C ALA A 2 -40.95 55.42 -22.68
N PHE A 3 -39.65 55.75 -22.53
CA PHE A 3 -38.75 56.82 -22.97
C PHE A 3 -37.31 56.31 -22.71
N HIS A 4 -36.38 56.82 -23.51
CA HIS A 4 -34.91 56.77 -23.41
C HIS A 4 -34.35 57.18 -22.03
N THR A 5 -33.22 56.62 -21.58
CA THR A 5 -31.91 57.33 -21.60
C THR A 5 -30.77 56.54 -20.93
N SER A 6 -29.67 56.47 -21.69
CA SER A 6 -28.30 56.17 -21.29
C SER A 6 -27.69 57.30 -20.45
N ARG A 7 -26.83 56.98 -19.47
CA ARG A 7 -25.73 57.87 -19.05
C ARG A 7 -24.47 57.08 -18.70
N SER A 8 -23.45 57.29 -19.51
CA SER A 8 -22.04 56.99 -19.28
C SER A 8 -21.34 58.21 -18.65
N ARG A 9 -20.42 58.00 -17.69
CA ARG A 9 -19.13 58.73 -17.55
C ARG A 9 -18.33 58.27 -16.31
N ALA A 10 -17.09 57.85 -16.55
CA ALA A 10 -15.98 57.68 -15.60
C ALA A 10 -15.29 59.04 -15.29
N PRO A 11 -14.13 59.13 -14.60
CA PRO A 11 -13.53 58.33 -13.52
C PRO A 11 -13.26 59.19 -12.25
N VAL A 12 -12.97 58.56 -11.10
CA VAL A 12 -12.38 59.27 -9.94
C VAL A 12 -11.08 58.60 -9.53
N ARG A 13 -10.03 59.40 -9.46
CA ARG A 13 -8.65 59.03 -9.11
C ARG A 13 -8.33 59.77 -7.80
N THR A 14 -8.09 59.05 -6.70
CA THR A 14 -7.53 59.65 -5.48
C THR A 14 -6.45 58.78 -4.84
N ARG A 15 -5.33 59.49 -4.63
CA ARG A 15 -4.09 59.27 -3.90
C ARG A 15 -3.85 58.01 -3.03
N ARG A 16 -2.66 57.46 -3.32
CA ARG A 16 -1.68 56.75 -2.47
C ARG A 16 -1.69 57.19 -0.99
N ASN A 17 -1.70 56.21 -0.09
CA ASN A 17 -0.98 56.25 1.19
C ASN A 17 -0.63 54.83 1.63
N GLY A 18 0.64 54.61 1.95
CA GLY A 18 1.15 53.34 2.45
C GLY A 18 0.97 53.23 3.97
N ARG A 19 0.75 52.00 4.44
CA ARG A 19 1.44 51.39 5.59
C ARG A 19 1.04 49.91 5.71
N ALA A 20 2.00 49.17 6.26
CA ALA A 20 2.14 47.73 6.38
C ALA A 20 0.94 46.96 6.99
N ALA A 21 0.74 45.73 6.50
CA ALA A 21 0.33 44.59 7.31
C ALA A 21 0.82 43.29 6.62
N GLY A 22 1.55 42.47 7.38
CA GLY A 22 2.38 41.38 6.87
C GLY A 22 1.61 40.15 6.39
N ARG A 23 2.23 39.43 5.46
CA ARG A 23 2.01 37.98 5.25
C ARG A 23 3.36 37.32 5.13
N THR A 24 3.69 36.55 6.16
CA THR A 24 4.88 35.73 6.30
C THR A 24 4.83 34.55 5.34
N ALA A 25 5.86 34.40 4.50
CA ALA A 25 6.13 33.19 3.76
C ALA A 25 6.72 32.12 4.70
N PRO A 26 6.39 30.82 4.54
CA PRO A 26 6.96 29.78 5.38
C PRO A 26 8.46 29.60 5.06
N ARG A 27 9.28 29.66 6.11
CA ARG A 27 10.73 29.44 6.07
C ARG A 27 10.99 27.95 5.82
N VAL A 28 11.65 27.65 4.70
CA VAL A 28 12.23 26.33 4.42
C VAL A 28 13.34 26.08 5.42
N ALA A 29 13.16 25.11 6.32
CA ALA A 29 14.15 24.75 7.32
C ALA A 29 15.39 24.13 6.64
N ARG A 30 16.51 24.87 6.64
CA ARG A 30 17.84 24.33 6.30
C ARG A 30 18.29 23.36 7.38
N PHE A 31 18.32 22.06 7.07
CA PHE A 31 19.01 21.07 7.90
C PHE A 31 20.52 21.33 7.89
N SER A 32 21.07 21.72 9.04
CA SER A 32 22.51 21.98 9.18
C SER A 32 23.33 20.68 9.14
N ARG A 33 24.54 20.76 8.59
CA ARG A 33 25.48 19.64 8.35
C ARG A 33 26.02 18.95 9.63
N ARG A 34 25.57 19.35 10.83
CA ARG A 34 26.05 18.81 12.12
C ARG A 34 25.40 17.50 12.55
N SER A 35 24.32 17.06 11.90
CA SER A 35 23.63 15.78 12.23
C SER A 35 24.30 14.53 11.66
N ARG A 36 25.37 14.67 10.87
CA ARG A 36 26.01 13.55 10.14
C ARG A 36 27.11 12.79 10.90
N ARG A 37 27.49 13.20 12.12
CA ARG A 37 28.65 12.63 12.83
C ARG A 37 28.35 11.69 14.00
N ARG A 38 27.08 11.46 14.35
CA ARG A 38 26.68 10.48 15.40
C ARG A 38 26.00 9.20 14.86
N ALA A 39 25.95 9.04 13.54
CA ALA A 39 25.41 7.84 12.86
C ALA A 39 26.52 6.87 12.41
N ARG A 40 27.67 6.87 13.09
CA ARG A 40 28.80 5.95 12.85
C ARG A 40 29.25 5.30 14.15
N ARG A 41 28.39 4.51 14.77
CA ARG A 41 28.80 3.37 15.57
C ARG A 41 28.08 2.16 15.00
N ARG A 42 28.85 1.34 14.29
CA ARG A 42 28.44 0.04 13.75
C ARG A 42 27.84 -0.78 14.88
N ALA A 43 26.53 -1.00 14.84
CA ALA A 43 25.99 -2.22 15.42
C ALA A 43 26.45 -3.34 14.50
N ALA A 44 27.34 -4.21 14.99
CA ALA A 44 27.59 -5.48 14.34
C ALA A 44 26.23 -6.19 14.18
N PRO A 45 25.94 -6.85 13.04
CA PRO A 45 24.70 -7.57 12.90
C PRO A 45 24.64 -8.64 13.98
N ASP A 46 23.59 -8.59 14.81
CA ASP A 46 23.33 -9.56 15.84
C ASP A 46 23.29 -10.96 15.21
N SER A 47 24.28 -11.78 15.55
CA SER A 47 24.48 -13.14 15.05
C SER A 47 23.36 -14.10 15.46
N ARG A 48 22.34 -13.62 16.21
CA ARG A 48 21.18 -14.39 16.68
C ARG A 48 19.98 -14.35 15.73
N LEU A 49 19.95 -13.50 14.70
CA LEU A 49 18.92 -13.54 13.65
C LEU A 49 19.11 -14.68 12.63
N ARG A 50 20.17 -15.50 12.77
CA ARG A 50 20.47 -16.64 11.88
C ARG A 50 19.80 -17.96 12.29
N ARG A 51 19.14 -18.03 13.45
CA ARG A 51 18.48 -19.24 13.94
C ARG A 51 17.01 -18.92 14.25
N GLY A 52 16.13 -19.18 13.30
CA GLY A 52 14.69 -18.98 13.55
C GLY A 52 13.77 -18.93 12.34
N PHE A 53 14.27 -18.99 11.10
CA PHE A 53 13.42 -19.46 10.01
C PHE A 53 13.48 -20.99 10.04
N PRO A 54 12.43 -21.70 10.52
CA PRO A 54 12.32 -23.12 10.22
C PRO A 54 12.50 -23.27 8.71
N ARG A 55 13.29 -24.26 8.30
CA ARG A 55 13.38 -24.69 6.89
C ARG A 55 11.94 -24.77 6.41
N VAL A 56 11.50 -23.83 5.58
CA VAL A 56 10.28 -23.97 4.79
C VAL A 56 10.49 -25.30 4.08
N ARG A 57 9.82 -26.37 4.57
CA ARG A 57 9.78 -27.62 3.83
C ARG A 57 9.31 -27.20 2.44
N ARG A 58 10.02 -27.63 1.40
CA ARG A 58 9.45 -27.63 0.05
C ARG A 58 8.19 -28.48 0.14
N SER A 59 7.05 -27.89 0.49
CA SER A 59 5.76 -28.39 0.06
C SER A 59 5.88 -28.47 -1.46
N GLY A 60 5.52 -29.61 -2.05
CA GLY A 60 5.81 -29.98 -3.43
C GLY A 60 5.19 -29.10 -4.52
N ALA A 61 4.88 -27.82 -4.25
CA ALA A 61 4.37 -26.84 -5.19
C ALA A 61 5.48 -26.14 -6.00
N SER A 62 6.59 -26.84 -6.26
CA SER A 62 7.53 -26.37 -7.27
C SER A 62 6.81 -26.46 -8.62
N HIS A 63 6.77 -25.38 -9.40
CA HIS A 63 6.18 -25.22 -10.74
C HIS A 63 4.74 -24.64 -10.88
N ARG A 64 4.14 -24.02 -9.86
CA ARG A 64 2.81 -23.36 -10.03
C ARG A 64 2.80 -21.83 -9.95
N PHE A 65 3.96 -21.22 -9.76
CA PHE A 65 4.08 -19.77 -9.84
C PHE A 65 4.34 -19.35 -11.28
N ALA A 66 3.84 -18.18 -11.65
CA ALA A 66 4.00 -17.57 -12.96
C ALA A 66 5.33 -17.92 -13.65
N SER A 67 5.23 -18.54 -14.82
CA SER A 67 6.32 -18.65 -15.79
C SER A 67 6.75 -17.23 -16.21
N PRO A 68 7.99 -17.02 -16.71
CA PRO A 68 8.34 -15.78 -17.41
C PRO A 68 7.33 -15.35 -18.48
N ASP A 69 6.59 -16.30 -19.05
CA ASP A 69 5.56 -16.06 -20.08
C ASP A 69 4.16 -15.75 -19.52
N THR A 70 3.97 -15.83 -18.20
CA THR A 70 2.67 -15.54 -17.60
C THR A 70 2.35 -14.04 -17.74
N PRO A 71 1.18 -13.68 -18.30
CA PRO A 71 0.77 -12.29 -18.41
C PRO A 71 0.82 -11.58 -17.06
N ALA A 72 1.45 -10.41 -17.04
CA ALA A 72 1.62 -9.61 -15.84
C ALA A 72 1.08 -8.19 -16.08
N GLN A 73 0.57 -7.58 -15.01
CA GLN A 73 0.04 -6.22 -14.98
C GLN A 73 0.35 -5.55 -13.64
N ALA A 74 0.07 -4.26 -13.51
CA ALA A 74 0.10 -3.61 -12.20
C ALA A 74 -1.00 -4.20 -11.30
N LEU A 75 -0.60 -4.65 -10.11
CA LEU A 75 -1.48 -5.23 -9.10
C LEU A 75 -1.63 -4.28 -7.92
N HIS A 76 -2.75 -4.37 -7.22
CA HIS A 76 -2.97 -3.76 -5.92
C HIS A 76 -2.05 -4.36 -4.85
N GLY A 77 -1.87 -5.67 -4.86
CA GLY A 77 -1.02 -6.41 -3.92
C GLY A 77 -1.75 -6.85 -2.64
N ASP A 78 -2.69 -6.04 -2.17
CA ASP A 78 -3.61 -6.40 -1.07
C ASP A 78 -5.10 -6.13 -1.41
N ALA A 79 -5.55 -6.66 -2.55
CA ALA A 79 -6.92 -6.46 -3.03
C ALA A 79 -7.93 -7.15 -2.12
N HIS A 80 -8.68 -6.38 -1.32
CA HIS A 80 -9.80 -6.89 -0.54
C HIS A 80 -10.86 -5.81 -0.28
N ALA A 81 -12.09 -6.22 0.05
CA ALA A 81 -13.25 -5.32 0.15
C ALA A 81 -13.05 -4.11 1.08
N SER A 82 -12.27 -4.22 2.16
CA SER A 82 -12.03 -3.05 3.05
C SER A 82 -11.06 -2.01 2.46
N ASN A 83 -10.38 -2.33 1.35
CA ASN A 83 -9.58 -1.40 0.54
C ASN A 83 -10.39 -0.87 -0.66
N LEU A 84 -11.67 -1.23 -0.77
CA LEU A 84 -12.54 -0.79 -1.85
C LEU A 84 -13.54 0.24 -1.31
N LEU A 85 -13.45 1.46 -1.84
CA LEU A 85 -14.40 2.53 -1.56
C LEU A 85 -15.42 2.63 -2.68
N MET A 86 -16.71 2.49 -2.36
CA MET A 86 -17.78 2.74 -3.31
C MET A 86 -17.98 4.25 -3.46
N THR A 87 -17.82 4.76 -4.68
CA THR A 87 -18.05 6.17 -5.03
C THR A 87 -19.17 6.29 -6.05
N PRO A 88 -19.79 7.49 -6.24
CA PRO A 88 -20.77 7.70 -7.30
C PRO A 88 -20.27 7.34 -8.71
N ASP A 89 -18.97 7.47 -8.94
CA ASP A 89 -18.31 7.14 -10.21
C ASP A 89 -17.82 5.68 -10.28
N GLY A 90 -18.26 4.84 -9.33
CA GLY A 90 -17.86 3.44 -9.23
C GLY A 90 -16.85 3.14 -8.11
N PRO A 91 -16.44 1.88 -7.97
CA PRO A 91 -15.50 1.46 -6.94
C PRO A 91 -14.09 2.05 -7.16
N ARG A 92 -13.44 2.47 -6.07
CA ARG A 92 -12.06 2.97 -6.06
C ARG A 92 -11.23 2.19 -5.05
N TRP A 93 -10.06 1.73 -5.46
CA TRP A 93 -9.09 1.11 -4.58
C TRP A 93 -8.37 2.16 -3.73
N LEU A 94 -8.05 1.79 -2.50
CA LEU A 94 -7.25 2.56 -1.54
C LEU A 94 -6.08 1.69 -1.08
N ASP A 95 -5.05 2.30 -0.50
CA ASP A 95 -3.96 1.58 0.17
C ASP A 95 -3.06 0.74 -0.76
N PHE A 96 -2.31 1.44 -1.61
CA PHE A 96 -1.46 0.87 -2.67
C PHE A 96 -0.02 0.53 -2.22
N GLU A 97 0.20 0.27 -0.93
CA GLU A 97 1.54 0.06 -0.38
C GLU A 97 2.16 -1.30 -0.74
N ASP A 98 1.34 -2.28 -1.10
CA ASP A 98 1.77 -3.62 -1.53
C ASP A 98 1.80 -3.80 -3.06
N THR A 99 1.70 -2.71 -3.83
CA THR A 99 1.64 -2.77 -5.31
C THR A 99 2.91 -3.37 -5.93
N TRP A 100 2.70 -4.20 -6.95
CA TRP A 100 3.79 -4.77 -7.75
C TRP A 100 3.31 -5.20 -9.14
N HIS A 101 4.25 -5.52 -10.04
CA HIS A 101 3.93 -5.97 -11.40
C HIS A 101 3.93 -7.51 -11.45
N GLY A 102 2.76 -8.11 -11.68
CA GLY A 102 2.59 -9.56 -11.56
C GLY A 102 1.29 -10.09 -12.16
N PRO A 103 1.04 -11.40 -12.01
CA PRO A 103 -0.15 -12.06 -12.54
C PRO A 103 -1.40 -11.66 -11.76
N VAL A 104 -2.47 -11.32 -12.49
CA VAL A 104 -3.77 -10.88 -11.91
C VAL A 104 -4.36 -11.88 -10.92
N ALA A 105 -4.04 -13.17 -11.08
CA ALA A 105 -4.45 -14.22 -10.17
C ALA A 105 -4.03 -13.98 -8.71
N TRP A 106 -2.98 -13.19 -8.46
CA TRP A 106 -2.61 -12.74 -7.11
C TRP A 106 -3.72 -11.90 -6.47
N ASP A 107 -4.17 -10.83 -7.14
CA ASP A 107 -5.20 -9.94 -6.60
C ASP A 107 -6.55 -10.64 -6.50
N VAL A 108 -6.89 -11.49 -7.47
CA VAL A 108 -8.10 -12.32 -7.42
C VAL A 108 -8.06 -13.28 -6.22
N ALA A 109 -6.92 -13.91 -5.96
CA ALA A 109 -6.75 -14.77 -4.78
C ALA A 109 -6.85 -13.97 -3.47
N CYS A 110 -6.28 -12.77 -3.39
CA CYS A 110 -6.40 -11.90 -2.22
C CYS A 110 -7.86 -11.53 -1.94
N LEU A 111 -8.62 -11.18 -2.99
CA LEU A 111 -10.02 -10.81 -2.88
C LEU A 111 -10.88 -12.02 -2.47
N ALA A 112 -10.70 -13.15 -3.14
CA ALA A 112 -11.45 -14.38 -2.88
C ALA A 112 -11.19 -14.97 -1.49
N MET A 113 -10.00 -14.76 -0.91
CA MET A 113 -9.70 -15.19 0.46
C MET A 113 -10.63 -14.58 1.52
N ARG A 114 -11.17 -13.38 1.28
CA ARG A 114 -12.08 -12.69 2.21
C ARG A 114 -13.52 -12.64 1.70
N SER A 115 -13.70 -12.73 0.40
CA SER A 115 -15.01 -12.66 -0.27
C SER A 115 -15.05 -13.68 -1.42
N PRO A 116 -15.20 -14.99 -1.14
CA PRO A 116 -15.23 -16.03 -2.18
C PRO A 116 -16.29 -15.78 -3.26
N GLU A 117 -17.42 -15.17 -2.89
CA GLU A 117 -18.50 -14.78 -3.79
C GLU A 117 -18.08 -13.78 -4.87
N SER A 118 -16.99 -13.04 -4.66
CA SER A 118 -16.43 -12.09 -5.64
C SER A 118 -16.01 -12.76 -6.95
N LEU A 119 -15.68 -14.06 -6.93
CA LEU A 119 -15.33 -14.83 -8.12
C LEU A 119 -16.46 -14.87 -9.16
N ARG A 120 -17.73 -14.74 -8.72
CA ARG A 120 -18.89 -14.67 -9.63
C ARG A 120 -18.87 -13.44 -10.54
N GLY A 121 -18.11 -12.41 -10.18
CA GLY A 121 -17.94 -11.21 -10.98
C GLY A 121 -16.91 -11.35 -12.11
N TYR A 122 -16.17 -12.46 -12.16
CA TYR A 122 -15.16 -12.72 -13.18
C TYR A 122 -15.73 -13.66 -14.25
N PRO A 123 -15.75 -13.28 -15.54
CA PRO A 123 -16.22 -14.14 -16.62
C PRO A 123 -15.40 -15.43 -16.74
N ASP A 124 -14.07 -15.28 -16.63
CA ASP A 124 -13.09 -16.35 -16.68
C ASP A 124 -12.17 -16.24 -15.44
N PRO A 125 -12.61 -16.72 -14.26
CA PRO A 125 -11.78 -16.66 -13.07
C PRO A 125 -10.52 -17.53 -13.26
N PRO A 126 -9.40 -17.17 -12.61
CA PRO A 126 -8.21 -18.02 -12.61
C PRO A 126 -8.53 -19.41 -12.06
N ASP A 127 -7.77 -20.40 -12.55
CA ASP A 127 -7.84 -21.79 -12.10
C ASP A 127 -7.80 -21.91 -10.56
N GLU A 128 -8.66 -22.77 -10.00
CA GLU A 128 -8.84 -22.92 -8.54
C GLU A 128 -7.54 -23.34 -7.86
N ASP A 129 -6.77 -24.21 -8.51
CA ASP A 129 -5.49 -24.72 -8.04
C ASP A 129 -4.43 -23.60 -7.98
N LEU A 130 -4.46 -22.68 -8.96
CA LEU A 130 -3.65 -21.46 -8.98
C LEU A 130 -4.07 -20.46 -7.91
N LEU A 131 -5.37 -20.24 -7.72
CA LEU A 131 -5.90 -19.39 -6.65
C LEU A 131 -5.48 -19.93 -5.28
N ALA A 132 -5.60 -21.24 -5.05
CA ALA A 132 -5.17 -21.90 -3.82
C ALA A 132 -3.65 -21.78 -3.59
N ALA A 133 -2.83 -21.78 -4.64
CA ALA A 133 -1.40 -21.52 -4.55
C ALA A 133 -1.11 -20.07 -4.12
N TYR A 134 -1.77 -19.09 -4.74
CA TYR A 134 -1.60 -17.67 -4.38
C TYR A 134 -2.19 -17.33 -3.00
N SER A 135 -3.30 -17.96 -2.59
CA SER A 135 -3.84 -17.78 -1.25
C SER A 135 -2.86 -18.29 -0.17
N ARG A 136 -2.21 -19.43 -0.41
CA ARG A 136 -1.12 -19.91 0.47
C ARG A 136 0.03 -18.90 0.51
N LEU A 137 0.47 -18.40 -0.66
CA LEU A 137 1.53 -17.41 -0.70
C LEU A 137 1.18 -16.10 0.02
N ARG A 138 -0.06 -15.61 -0.11
CA ARG A 138 -0.54 -14.41 0.60
C ARG A 138 -0.60 -14.60 2.12
N ARG A 139 -0.96 -15.81 2.60
CA ARG A 139 -0.89 -16.17 4.04
C ARG A 139 0.55 -16.19 4.55
N LEU A 140 1.48 -16.77 3.78
CA LEU A 140 2.91 -16.74 4.12
C LEU A 140 3.44 -15.30 4.18
N PHE A 141 3.10 -14.48 3.18
CA PHE A 141 3.43 -13.06 3.16
C PHE A 141 2.90 -12.34 4.40
N ALA A 142 1.63 -12.54 4.77
CA ALA A 142 1.04 -11.95 5.97
C ALA A 142 1.79 -12.36 7.25
N ALA A 143 2.15 -13.64 7.39
CA ALA A 143 2.90 -14.14 8.52
C ALA A 143 4.31 -13.52 8.60
N CYS A 144 5.02 -13.41 7.47
CA CYS A 144 6.30 -12.71 7.41
C CYS A 144 6.17 -11.21 7.73
N TRP A 145 5.12 -10.55 7.26
CA TRP A 145 4.84 -9.14 7.54
C TRP A 145 4.72 -8.85 9.04
N GLN A 146 4.09 -9.75 9.81
CA GLN A 146 4.00 -9.60 11.27
C GLN A 146 5.38 -9.48 11.94
N PHE A 147 6.41 -10.17 11.42
CA PHE A 147 7.78 -10.01 11.92
C PHE A 147 8.37 -8.63 11.61
N VAL A 148 8.04 -8.06 10.44
CA VAL A 148 8.45 -6.69 10.09
C VAL A 148 7.81 -5.69 11.05
N VAL A 149 6.50 -5.83 11.29
CA VAL A 149 5.76 -5.02 12.26
C VAL A 149 6.35 -5.16 13.67
N ALA A 150 6.70 -6.37 14.09
CA ALA A 150 7.30 -6.63 15.40
C ALA A 150 8.67 -5.98 15.61
N ARG A 151 9.39 -5.59 14.53
CA ARG A 151 10.61 -4.77 14.66
C ARG A 151 10.33 -3.37 15.19
N ARG A 152 9.13 -2.84 14.93
CA ARG A 152 8.68 -1.54 15.41
C ARG A 152 7.91 -1.65 16.73
N PHE A 153 7.18 -2.74 16.90
CA PHE A 153 6.30 -3.02 18.04
C PHE A 153 6.66 -4.38 18.67
N PRO A 154 7.69 -4.46 19.53
CA PRO A 154 8.22 -5.73 20.04
C PRO A 154 7.19 -6.60 20.76
N GLU A 155 6.17 -5.99 21.36
CA GLU A 155 5.04 -6.67 22.00
C GLU A 155 4.24 -7.56 21.03
N ARG A 156 4.32 -7.31 19.71
CA ARG A 156 3.66 -8.12 18.68
C ARG A 156 4.44 -9.37 18.25
N LEU A 157 5.65 -9.59 18.78
CA LEU A 157 6.49 -10.73 18.37
C LEU A 157 5.86 -12.09 18.67
N ALA A 158 5.11 -12.22 19.78
CA ALA A 158 4.40 -13.45 20.11
C ALA A 158 3.38 -13.81 19.02
N GLY A 159 2.51 -12.86 18.66
CA GLY A 159 1.53 -13.04 17.58
C GLY A 159 2.18 -13.29 16.22
N ALA A 160 3.35 -12.71 15.92
CA ALA A 160 4.09 -13.00 14.70
C ALA A 160 4.55 -14.47 14.61
N ARG A 161 4.99 -15.05 15.74
CA ARG A 161 5.37 -16.47 15.82
C ARG A 161 4.16 -17.38 15.65
N GLU A 162 3.07 -17.08 16.35
CA GLU A 162 1.80 -17.80 16.22
C GLU A 162 1.28 -17.80 14.78
N ALA A 163 1.36 -16.67 14.08
CA ALA A 163 0.95 -16.57 12.68
C ALA A 163 1.77 -17.48 11.73
N VAL A 164 3.08 -17.62 11.97
CA VAL A 164 3.93 -18.55 11.20
C VAL A 164 3.63 -20.01 11.55
N ASP A 165 3.40 -20.31 12.83
CA ASP A 165 3.06 -21.67 13.26
C ASP A 165 1.69 -22.10 12.70
N GLU A 166 0.71 -21.19 12.70
CA GLU A 166 -0.59 -21.38 12.04
C GLU A 166 -0.44 -21.68 10.55
N TYR A 167 0.38 -20.89 9.85
CA TYR A 167 0.62 -21.09 8.43
C TYR A 167 1.11 -22.52 8.13
N PHE A 168 2.08 -23.02 8.91
CA PHE A 168 2.60 -24.38 8.71
C PHE A 168 1.63 -25.48 9.16
N ARG A 169 0.68 -25.19 10.04
CA ARG A 169 -0.34 -26.17 10.45
C ARG A 169 -1.41 -26.37 9.38
N LEU A 170 -1.72 -25.32 8.62
CA LEU A 170 -2.78 -25.31 7.60
C LEU A 170 -2.26 -25.57 6.16
N SER A 171 -0.95 -25.81 5.98
CA SER A 171 -0.30 -25.96 4.67
C SER A 171 0.16 -27.38 4.39
#